data_AF-A0A381E8K7-F1
#
_entry.id   AF-A0A381E8K7-F1
#
_cell.length_a   1.000
_cell.length_b   1.000
_cell.length_c   1.000
_cell.angle_alpha   90.00
_cell.angle_beta   90.00
_cell.angle_gamma   90.00
#
_symmetry.space_group_name_H-M   'P 1'
#
loop_
_entity.id
_entity.type
_entity.pdbx_description
1 polymer ?
#
loop_
_entity_poly.entity_id
_entity_poly.type
_entity_poly.pdbx_seq_one_letter_code
_entity_poly.pdbx_strand_id
1 'polypeptide(L)'
;MTLYDNPLPVADYPAYLALRDDMLAAALPYLGLAQERQKQLQRWANDSKYLSDVDRSAATALLGKHPCRLQYIGRSENNRWRWAWDDPADYYPPEALRDALRLKQYGEAHNIEWLTRSGWPADLPGQYQALCALAVMLNDAPGHGFENPAYLLRDLNPPPDKGIGRMLMTVYPEAAVTHSIPRPDLVPRVVNDLAYAYGPNSLGAATQPAIEAYLATLPPQERIPVPADIRSERRPAHIDYFPDAATVFTTAQPWLADHFLPLATFDLASLDPALGDVRLHLVKPLEPYEGYIGMETTAAHTDYCGTNWIAFHLEDDGNYRFLADKNYFLGDNDDPEAAAYFTEMRDSYAARKQHYRASGFLGDVDDTGLPCFGEEPEYLPYLGGGNWTSEAPPPAFTMKDSADSAVDIRYQNHRFTCIAMTAGYDWGEGGADAMILLYEPVNRIALMTFDYT
;
A
#
# COMPACT_ATOMS: atom_id res chain seq x y z
N MET A 1 18.97 21.40 -18.13
CA MET A 1 18.99 20.19 -17.29
C MET A 1 17.56 19.82 -17.05
N THR A 2 17.16 18.61 -17.41
CA THR A 2 15.75 18.21 -17.38
C THR A 2 15.42 17.54 -16.06
N LEU A 3 14.14 17.43 -15.72
CA LEU A 3 13.61 16.71 -14.55
C LEU A 3 14.18 15.25 -14.44
N TYR A 4 14.74 14.72 -15.53
CA TYR A 4 14.96 13.28 -15.74
C TYR A 4 16.42 12.85 -15.55
N ASP A 5 17.35 13.80 -15.43
CA ASP A 5 18.80 13.53 -15.50
C ASP A 5 19.49 13.38 -14.11
N ASN A 6 18.83 13.81 -13.02
CA ASN A 6 19.33 13.71 -11.63
C ASN A 6 18.19 13.33 -10.68
N PRO A 7 18.46 12.75 -9.49
CA PRO A 7 17.48 12.73 -8.39
C PRO A 7 16.95 14.14 -8.19
N LEU A 8 15.64 14.31 -8.36
CA LEU A 8 15.07 15.63 -8.29
C LEU A 8 14.93 16.06 -6.83
N PRO A 9 15.15 17.35 -6.54
CA PRO A 9 14.82 17.90 -5.24
C PRO A 9 13.35 17.66 -4.92
N VAL A 10 13.05 17.46 -3.63
CA VAL A 10 11.67 17.37 -3.07
C VAL A 10 10.75 18.49 -3.59
N ALA A 11 11.30 19.64 -3.98
CA ALA A 11 10.57 20.78 -4.55
C ALA A 11 9.74 20.46 -5.82
N ASP A 12 10.10 19.44 -6.60
CA ASP A 12 9.40 19.09 -7.85
C ASP A 12 8.29 18.03 -7.63
N TYR A 13 8.03 17.63 -6.38
CA TYR A 13 7.07 16.58 -6.03
C TYR A 13 5.63 16.79 -6.52
N PRO A 14 5.04 18.01 -6.44
CA PRO A 14 3.70 18.24 -6.98
C PRO A 14 3.58 17.94 -8.47
N ALA A 15 4.66 18.12 -9.24
CA ALA A 15 4.66 17.82 -10.67
C ALA A 15 4.55 16.31 -10.93
N TYR A 16 5.22 15.48 -10.12
CA TYR A 16 5.13 14.02 -10.24
C TYR A 16 3.74 13.48 -9.91
N LEU A 17 3.12 14.01 -8.87
CA LEU A 17 1.75 13.64 -8.51
C LEU A 17 0.78 13.99 -9.64
N ALA A 18 0.92 15.17 -10.24
CA ALA A 18 0.11 15.57 -11.39
C ALA A 18 0.28 14.61 -12.59
N LEU A 19 1.52 14.22 -12.90
CA LEU A 19 1.80 13.28 -13.98
C LEU A 19 1.26 11.87 -13.71
N ARG A 20 1.35 11.40 -12.46
CA ARG A 20 0.69 10.15 -12.03
C ARG A 20 -0.83 10.27 -12.20
N ASP A 21 -1.43 11.39 -11.80
CA ASP A 21 -2.87 11.60 -11.90
C ASP A 21 -3.35 11.60 -13.36
N ASP A 22 -2.59 12.23 -14.27
CA ASP A 22 -2.85 12.19 -15.71
C ASP A 22 -2.81 10.76 -16.26
N MET A 23 -1.85 9.95 -15.79
CA MET A 23 -1.72 8.56 -16.19
C MET A 23 -2.87 7.70 -15.64
N LEU A 24 -3.23 7.87 -14.37
CA LEU A 24 -4.37 7.20 -13.74
C LEU A 24 -5.68 7.56 -14.47
N ALA A 25 -5.86 8.83 -14.83
CA ALA A 25 -7.01 9.30 -15.59
C ALA A 25 -7.07 8.63 -16.98
N ALA A 26 -5.93 8.51 -17.67
CA ALA A 26 -5.86 7.82 -18.97
C ALA A 26 -6.12 6.30 -18.85
N ALA A 27 -5.68 5.68 -17.75
CA ALA A 27 -5.87 4.26 -17.49
C ALA A 27 -7.25 3.92 -16.93
N LEU A 28 -7.98 4.90 -16.40
CA LEU A 28 -9.23 4.71 -15.66
C LEU A 28 -10.25 3.78 -16.34
N PRO A 29 -10.52 3.87 -17.66
CA PRO A 29 -11.47 2.99 -18.34
C PRO A 29 -11.00 1.53 -18.42
N TYR A 30 -9.72 1.29 -18.17
CA TYR A 30 -9.02 0.04 -18.42
C TYR A 30 -8.66 -0.73 -17.15
N LEU A 31 -8.62 -0.06 -15.99
CA LEU A 31 -8.14 -0.65 -14.72
C LEU A 31 -8.86 -1.97 -14.38
N GLY A 32 -10.19 -1.96 -14.28
CA GLY A 32 -10.95 -3.18 -13.96
C GLY A 32 -10.93 -4.21 -15.09
N LEU A 33 -10.96 -3.79 -16.36
CA LEU A 33 -10.91 -4.71 -17.50
C LEU A 33 -9.58 -5.46 -17.58
N ALA A 34 -8.47 -4.78 -17.29
CA ALA A 34 -7.15 -5.38 -17.26
C ALA A 34 -7.02 -6.39 -16.11
N GLN A 35 -7.57 -6.08 -14.93
CA GLN A 35 -7.63 -7.04 -13.82
C GLN A 35 -8.48 -8.27 -14.20
N GLU A 36 -9.64 -8.09 -14.82
CA GLU A 36 -10.49 -9.18 -15.30
C GLU A 36 -9.72 -10.10 -16.27
N ARG A 37 -9.04 -9.52 -17.27
CA ARG A 37 -8.18 -10.26 -18.20
C ARG A 37 -7.05 -11.01 -17.49
N GLN A 38 -6.39 -10.34 -16.54
CA GLN A 38 -5.32 -10.96 -15.77
C GLN A 38 -5.80 -12.19 -15.00
N LYS A 39 -6.98 -12.14 -14.38
CA LYS A 39 -7.55 -13.31 -13.68
C LYS A 39 -7.89 -14.44 -14.63
N GLN A 40 -8.42 -14.12 -15.81
CA GLN A 40 -8.73 -15.13 -16.82
C GLN A 40 -7.46 -15.82 -17.32
N LEU A 41 -6.38 -15.06 -17.56
CA LEU A 41 -5.07 -15.61 -17.94
C LEU A 41 -4.50 -16.51 -16.83
N GLN A 42 -4.53 -16.04 -15.57
CA GLN A 42 -4.07 -16.83 -14.43
C GLN A 42 -4.84 -18.13 -14.31
N ARG A 43 -6.18 -18.07 -14.38
CA ARG A 43 -7.01 -19.28 -14.30
C ARG A 43 -6.72 -20.26 -15.41
N TRP A 44 -6.59 -19.75 -16.64
CA TRP A 44 -6.23 -20.56 -17.80
C TRP A 44 -4.89 -21.29 -17.60
N ALA A 45 -3.94 -20.64 -16.91
CA ALA A 45 -2.65 -21.22 -16.56
C ALA A 45 -2.65 -22.00 -15.22
N ASN A 46 -3.78 -22.56 -14.80
CA ASN A 46 -3.95 -23.28 -13.53
C ASN A 46 -3.56 -22.42 -12.30
N ASP A 47 -4.03 -21.18 -12.27
CA ASP A 47 -3.77 -20.17 -11.24
C ASP A 47 -2.29 -19.81 -11.05
N SER A 48 -1.44 -20.10 -12.05
CA SER A 48 -0.04 -19.66 -12.05
C SER A 48 0.05 -18.14 -12.11
N LYS A 49 0.87 -17.56 -11.23
CA LYS A 49 1.10 -16.10 -11.12
C LYS A 49 2.43 -15.63 -11.68
N TYR A 50 3.38 -16.54 -11.88
CA TYR A 50 4.76 -16.24 -12.23
C TYR A 50 5.13 -16.84 -13.58
N LEU A 51 6.07 -16.22 -14.26
CA LEU A 51 6.71 -16.78 -15.43
C LEU A 51 7.89 -17.65 -14.98
N SER A 52 8.19 -18.68 -15.74
CA SER A 52 9.38 -19.50 -15.55
C SER A 52 10.09 -19.70 -16.89
N ASP A 53 11.34 -20.14 -16.85
CA ASP A 53 12.16 -20.42 -18.04
C ASP A 53 12.16 -19.27 -19.05
N VAL A 54 12.27 -18.03 -18.54
CA VAL A 54 12.28 -16.84 -19.38
C VAL A 54 13.58 -16.79 -20.19
N ASP A 55 13.46 -16.90 -21.50
CA ASP A 55 14.52 -16.60 -22.46
C ASP A 55 14.31 -15.19 -22.99
N ARG A 56 15.17 -14.29 -22.51
CA ARG A 56 15.15 -12.89 -22.93
C ARG A 56 15.39 -12.72 -24.43
N SER A 57 16.36 -13.46 -24.97
CA SER A 57 16.82 -13.32 -26.35
C SER A 57 15.79 -13.83 -27.36
N ALA A 58 15.05 -14.87 -26.99
CA ALA A 58 13.96 -15.41 -27.79
C ALA A 58 12.59 -14.74 -27.49
N ALA A 59 12.51 -13.93 -26.44
CA ALA A 59 11.28 -13.37 -25.88
C ALA A 59 10.22 -14.45 -25.62
N THR A 60 10.63 -15.50 -24.93
CA THR A 60 9.77 -16.64 -24.57
C THR A 60 9.84 -16.93 -23.09
N ALA A 61 8.77 -17.52 -22.55
CA ALA A 61 8.72 -18.04 -21.19
C ALA A 61 7.69 -19.17 -21.11
N LEU A 62 7.56 -19.75 -19.92
CA LEU A 62 6.43 -20.56 -19.52
C LEU A 62 5.57 -19.80 -18.52
N LEU A 63 4.25 -19.82 -18.73
CA LEU A 63 3.27 -19.48 -17.71
C LEU A 63 2.68 -20.77 -17.16
N GLY A 64 3.12 -21.18 -15.97
CA GLY A 64 2.86 -22.51 -15.43
C GLY A 64 3.56 -23.58 -16.28
N LYS A 65 2.82 -24.26 -17.16
CA LYS A 65 3.38 -25.24 -18.13
C LYS A 65 3.17 -24.83 -19.58
N HIS A 66 2.69 -23.62 -19.82
CA HIS A 66 2.27 -23.18 -21.14
C HIS A 66 3.30 -22.25 -21.77
N PRO A 67 3.83 -22.56 -22.96
CA PRO A 67 4.70 -21.66 -23.69
C PRO A 67 4.00 -20.34 -24.03
N CYS A 68 4.70 -19.25 -23.81
CA CYS A 68 4.24 -17.91 -24.15
C CYS A 68 5.34 -17.08 -24.81
N ARG A 69 4.91 -16.21 -25.71
CA ARG A 69 5.70 -15.10 -26.22
C ARG A 69 5.55 -13.89 -25.31
N LEU A 70 6.62 -13.12 -25.21
CA LEU A 70 6.71 -11.95 -24.35
C LEU A 70 6.85 -10.69 -25.20
N GLN A 71 6.29 -9.59 -24.72
CA GLN A 71 6.63 -8.25 -25.19
C GLN A 71 7.09 -7.43 -23.99
N TYR A 72 8.30 -6.91 -24.07
CA TYR A 72 8.91 -6.14 -22.98
C TYR A 72 8.37 -4.73 -22.99
N ILE A 73 7.82 -4.29 -21.85
CA ILE A 73 7.30 -2.93 -21.68
C ILE A 73 8.41 -2.04 -21.11
N GLY A 74 9.04 -2.49 -20.02
CA GLY A 74 10.12 -1.78 -19.36
C GLY A 74 10.43 -2.36 -17.98
N ARG A 75 11.30 -1.67 -17.24
CA ARG A 75 11.78 -2.10 -15.92
C ARG A 75 12.02 -0.91 -15.00
N SER A 76 11.86 -1.12 -13.69
CA SER A 76 12.35 -0.17 -12.69
C SER A 76 13.88 -0.31 -12.55
N GLU A 77 14.62 0.79 -12.66
CA GLU A 77 16.06 0.89 -12.46
C GLU A 77 16.30 2.07 -11.51
N ASN A 78 16.80 1.80 -10.29
CA ASN A 78 17.04 2.80 -9.24
C ASN A 78 15.79 3.66 -8.98
N ASN A 79 14.66 3.01 -8.66
CA ASN A 79 13.36 3.65 -8.45
C ASN A 79 12.86 4.51 -9.62
N ARG A 80 13.36 4.26 -10.84
CA ARG A 80 12.87 4.91 -12.07
C ARG A 80 12.39 3.93 -13.11
N TRP A 81 11.30 4.25 -13.78
CA TRP A 81 10.79 3.53 -14.92
C TRP A 81 11.69 3.76 -16.15
N ARG A 82 12.24 2.68 -16.68
CA ARG A 82 12.99 2.62 -17.93
C ARG A 82 12.21 1.80 -18.95
N TRP A 83 11.85 2.43 -20.06
CA TRP A 83 11.17 1.77 -21.15
C TRP A 83 12.09 0.82 -21.91
N ALA A 84 11.54 -0.31 -22.36
CA ALA A 84 12.32 -1.31 -23.10
C ALA A 84 12.84 -0.76 -24.46
N TRP A 85 12.16 0.23 -25.05
CA TRP A 85 12.61 0.88 -26.28
C TRP A 85 13.76 1.88 -26.08
N ASP A 86 14.07 2.25 -24.83
CA ASP A 86 15.21 3.10 -24.44
C ASP A 86 16.47 2.27 -24.08
N ASP A 87 16.34 0.94 -24.02
CA ASP A 87 17.48 0.05 -23.86
C ASP A 87 18.27 -0.09 -25.18
N PRO A 88 19.56 -0.49 -25.15
CA PRO A 88 20.36 -0.73 -26.35
C PRO A 88 19.69 -1.68 -27.35
N ALA A 89 19.97 -1.51 -28.65
CA ALA A 89 19.27 -2.25 -29.72
C ALA A 89 19.44 -3.79 -29.68
N ASP A 90 20.40 -4.30 -28.91
CA ASP A 90 20.70 -5.72 -28.71
C ASP A 90 20.14 -6.29 -27.38
N TYR A 91 19.45 -5.47 -26.59
CA TYR A 91 18.85 -5.91 -25.32
C TYR A 91 17.63 -6.79 -25.51
N TYR A 92 16.81 -6.53 -26.52
CA TYR A 92 15.61 -7.31 -26.79
C TYR A 92 15.51 -7.58 -28.29
N PRO A 93 14.95 -8.73 -28.69
CA PRO A 93 14.63 -8.94 -30.09
C PRO A 93 13.63 -7.86 -30.55
N PRO A 94 13.79 -7.23 -31.73
CA PRO A 94 12.96 -6.10 -32.16
C PRO A 94 11.46 -6.39 -32.14
N GLU A 95 11.06 -7.62 -32.45
CA GLU A 95 9.67 -8.06 -32.41
C GLU A 95 9.05 -8.09 -31.01
N ALA A 96 9.88 -8.11 -29.95
CA ALA A 96 9.44 -8.09 -28.55
C ALA A 96 9.26 -6.68 -27.98
N LEU A 97 9.44 -5.64 -28.80
CA LEU A 97 9.25 -4.24 -28.41
C LEU A 97 7.95 -3.63 -28.96
N ARG A 98 7.13 -4.41 -29.68
CA ARG A 98 5.94 -3.92 -30.37
C ARG A 98 4.99 -3.21 -29.39
N ASP A 99 4.73 -3.82 -28.25
CA ASP A 99 3.76 -3.31 -27.28
C ASP A 99 4.27 -2.04 -26.57
N ALA A 100 5.56 -1.95 -26.25
CA ALA A 100 6.18 -0.74 -25.71
C ALA A 100 6.15 0.41 -26.71
N LEU A 101 6.46 0.14 -27.99
CA LEU A 101 6.42 1.14 -29.05
C LEU A 101 4.99 1.63 -29.32
N ARG A 102 3.98 0.76 -29.22
CA ARG A 102 2.57 1.15 -29.34
C ARG A 102 2.10 2.03 -28.19
N LEU A 103 2.56 1.74 -26.97
CA LEU A 103 2.32 2.62 -25.82
C LEU A 103 2.96 4.00 -26.02
N LYS A 104 4.19 4.04 -26.53
CA LYS A 104 4.87 5.30 -26.89
C LYS A 104 4.07 6.12 -27.90
N GLN A 105 3.63 5.49 -28.99
CA GLN A 105 2.79 6.14 -30.01
C GLN A 105 1.48 6.66 -29.42
N TYR A 106 0.85 5.88 -28.53
CA TYR A 106 -0.36 6.33 -27.84
C TYR A 106 -0.09 7.55 -26.97
N GLY A 107 1.02 7.54 -26.23
CA GLY A 107 1.50 8.68 -25.43
C GLY A 107 1.70 9.94 -26.25
N GLU A 108 2.40 9.83 -27.38
CA GLU A 108 2.67 10.94 -28.30
C GLU A 108 1.35 11.50 -28.88
N ALA A 109 0.41 10.62 -29.24
CA ALA A 109 -0.88 11.03 -29.80
C ALA A 109 -1.81 11.74 -28.80
N HIS A 110 -1.67 11.44 -27.51
CA HIS A 110 -2.55 11.96 -26.45
C HIS A 110 -1.84 12.94 -25.50
N ASN A 111 -0.58 13.30 -25.79
CA ASN A 111 0.27 14.12 -24.93
C ASN A 111 0.44 13.56 -23.50
N ILE A 112 0.47 12.23 -23.36
CA ILE A 112 0.71 11.58 -22.08
C ILE A 112 2.21 11.39 -21.93
N GLU A 113 2.86 12.38 -21.33
CA GLU A 113 4.31 12.48 -21.24
C GLU A 113 4.95 11.20 -20.70
N TRP A 114 4.31 10.57 -19.70
CA TRP A 114 4.75 9.31 -19.08
C TRP A 114 5.09 8.19 -20.07
N LEU A 115 4.25 8.03 -21.09
CA LEU A 115 4.38 6.95 -22.07
C LEU A 115 5.45 7.23 -23.13
N THR A 116 5.97 8.47 -23.18
CA THR A 116 6.83 8.94 -24.26
C THR A 116 8.32 8.94 -23.91
N ARG A 117 8.66 8.78 -22.63
CA ARG A 117 10.06 8.73 -22.18
C ARG A 117 10.29 7.96 -20.88
N SER A 118 11.54 7.56 -20.64
CA SER A 118 12.01 6.98 -19.38
C SER A 118 12.36 8.03 -18.33
N GLY A 119 12.69 7.56 -17.12
CA GLY A 119 13.28 8.36 -16.04
C GLY A 119 12.30 8.79 -14.96
N TRP A 120 11.05 8.36 -15.02
CA TRP A 120 10.04 8.70 -14.04
C TRP A 120 10.09 7.84 -12.78
N PRO A 121 9.65 8.28 -11.59
CA PRO A 121 9.58 7.45 -10.39
C PRO A 121 8.80 6.15 -10.62
N ALA A 122 9.30 4.99 -10.23
CA ALA A 122 8.67 3.70 -10.54
C ALA A 122 7.58 3.27 -9.54
N ASP A 123 7.57 3.85 -8.34
CA ASP A 123 6.76 3.38 -7.20
C ASP A 123 5.79 4.45 -6.69
N LEU A 124 5.20 5.26 -7.58
CA LEU A 124 4.09 6.13 -7.18
C LEU A 124 2.81 5.29 -6.99
N PRO A 125 1.96 5.57 -5.98
CA PRO A 125 0.71 4.86 -5.77
C PRO A 125 -0.15 4.80 -7.04
N GLY A 126 -0.62 3.60 -7.41
CA GLY A 126 -1.58 3.38 -8.50
C GLY A 126 -0.97 3.43 -9.91
N GLN A 127 0.26 3.90 -10.03
CA GLN A 127 0.97 4.01 -11.29
C GLN A 127 1.20 2.66 -11.95
N TYR A 128 1.55 1.66 -11.15
CA TYR A 128 1.78 0.31 -11.64
C TYR A 128 0.50 -0.28 -12.25
N GLN A 129 -0.63 -0.11 -11.59
CA GLN A 129 -1.96 -0.53 -12.05
C GLN A 129 -2.28 0.17 -13.36
N ALA A 130 -2.03 1.48 -13.43
CA ALA A 130 -2.25 2.26 -14.63
C ALA A 130 -1.39 1.75 -15.79
N LEU A 131 -0.11 1.45 -15.55
CA LEU A 131 0.79 0.95 -16.58
C LEU A 131 0.35 -0.42 -17.08
N CYS A 132 -0.01 -1.32 -16.18
CA CYS A 132 -0.50 -2.66 -16.53
C CYS A 132 -1.81 -2.57 -17.32
N ALA A 133 -2.72 -1.69 -16.90
CA ALA A 133 -3.99 -1.50 -17.58
C ALA A 133 -3.82 -0.97 -19.00
N LEU A 134 -2.98 0.05 -19.17
CA LEU A 134 -2.64 0.59 -20.49
C LEU A 134 -1.93 -0.47 -21.35
N ALA A 135 -0.93 -1.15 -20.81
CA ALA A 135 -0.18 -2.18 -21.53
C ALA A 135 -1.06 -3.33 -21.99
N VAL A 136 -1.96 -3.83 -21.14
CA VAL A 136 -2.86 -4.92 -21.48
C VAL A 136 -3.93 -4.46 -22.46
N MET A 137 -4.63 -3.37 -22.17
CA MET A 137 -5.82 -2.99 -22.92
C MET A 137 -5.49 -2.32 -24.25
N LEU A 138 -4.48 -1.45 -24.31
CA LEU A 138 -4.11 -0.79 -25.57
C LEU A 138 -3.44 -1.75 -26.56
N ASN A 139 -2.78 -2.80 -26.07
CA ASN A 139 -2.17 -3.82 -26.94
C ASN A 139 -3.06 -5.01 -27.24
N ASP A 140 -4.24 -5.08 -26.62
CA ASP A 140 -5.11 -6.26 -26.63
C ASP A 140 -4.40 -7.54 -26.14
N ALA A 141 -3.54 -7.40 -25.13
CA ALA A 141 -2.86 -8.54 -24.55
C ALA A 141 -3.84 -9.39 -23.70
N PRO A 142 -3.63 -10.73 -23.64
CA PRO A 142 -4.35 -11.60 -22.71
C PRO A 142 -4.10 -11.25 -21.23
N GLY A 143 -2.94 -10.66 -20.94
CA GLY A 143 -2.55 -10.23 -19.60
C GLY A 143 -1.08 -9.84 -19.59
N HIS A 144 -0.51 -9.80 -18.40
CA HIS A 144 0.83 -9.33 -18.15
C HIS A 144 1.56 -10.21 -17.12
N GLY A 145 2.87 -10.07 -17.06
CA GLY A 145 3.76 -10.81 -16.18
C GLY A 145 4.86 -9.91 -15.62
N PHE A 146 5.42 -10.34 -14.50
CA PHE A 146 6.50 -9.65 -13.81
C PHE A 146 7.59 -10.61 -13.43
N GLU A 147 8.82 -10.18 -13.62
CA GLU A 147 9.99 -10.92 -13.18
C GLU A 147 11.03 -9.98 -12.61
N ASN A 148 11.87 -10.53 -11.73
CA ASN A 148 13.01 -9.81 -11.19
C ASN A 148 14.07 -9.65 -12.30
N PRO A 149 14.34 -8.42 -12.77
CA PRO A 149 15.19 -8.23 -13.93
C PRO A 149 16.65 -8.56 -13.65
N ALA A 150 17.11 -8.52 -12.39
CA ALA A 150 18.46 -8.93 -12.04
C ALA A 150 18.71 -10.41 -12.42
N TYR A 151 17.70 -11.28 -12.34
CA TYR A 151 17.83 -12.66 -12.81
C TYR A 151 17.82 -12.78 -14.34
N LEU A 152 16.99 -11.99 -15.01
CA LEU A 152 16.82 -12.03 -16.48
C LEU A 152 17.96 -11.36 -17.25
N LEU A 153 18.61 -10.39 -16.64
CA LEU A 153 19.59 -9.51 -17.27
C LEU A 153 21.03 -9.76 -16.79
N ARG A 154 21.24 -10.72 -15.86
CA ARG A 154 22.56 -11.03 -15.28
C ARG A 154 23.66 -11.35 -16.30
N ASP A 155 23.28 -11.88 -17.46
CA ASP A 155 24.22 -12.36 -18.48
C ASP A 155 24.65 -11.24 -19.45
N LEU A 156 24.18 -10.00 -19.23
CA LEU A 156 24.60 -8.83 -19.99
C LEU A 156 25.99 -8.35 -19.56
N ASN A 157 26.69 -7.67 -20.46
CA ASN A 157 28.01 -7.10 -20.21
C ASN A 157 28.05 -5.61 -20.60
N PRO A 158 28.15 -4.68 -19.63
CA PRO A 158 28.14 -4.93 -18.18
C PRO A 158 26.76 -5.44 -17.70
N PRO A 159 26.71 -6.23 -16.61
CA PRO A 159 25.43 -6.54 -15.98
C PRO A 159 24.78 -5.23 -15.53
N PRO A 160 23.45 -5.12 -15.55
CA PRO A 160 22.80 -3.88 -15.16
C PRO A 160 23.05 -3.61 -13.67
N ASP A 161 23.09 -2.32 -13.29
CA ASP A 161 23.48 -1.87 -11.95
C ASP A 161 22.64 -2.50 -10.83
N LYS A 162 23.19 -2.59 -9.60
CA LYS A 162 22.44 -3.00 -8.41
C LYS A 162 21.35 -1.94 -8.14
N GLY A 163 20.08 -2.36 -8.01
CA GLY A 163 18.93 -1.45 -7.75
C GLY A 163 17.72 -1.67 -8.66
N ILE A 164 17.58 -2.86 -9.24
CA ILE A 164 16.52 -3.17 -10.22
C ILE A 164 15.39 -3.95 -9.55
N GLY A 165 14.19 -3.36 -9.50
CA GLY A 165 13.00 -3.94 -8.86
C GLY A 165 12.22 -4.93 -9.74
N ARG A 166 11.40 -4.42 -10.66
CA ARG A 166 10.41 -5.20 -11.45
C ARG A 166 10.53 -4.91 -12.95
N MET A 167 10.44 -5.94 -13.79
CA MET A 167 10.24 -5.82 -15.25
C MET A 167 8.81 -6.20 -15.59
N LEU A 168 8.15 -5.34 -16.36
CA LEU A 168 6.79 -5.59 -16.87
C LEU A 168 6.86 -6.09 -18.30
N MET A 169 6.10 -7.14 -18.56
CA MET A 169 5.87 -7.68 -19.90
C MET A 169 4.39 -7.95 -20.12
N THR A 170 3.91 -7.79 -21.35
CA THR A 170 2.65 -8.41 -21.77
C THR A 170 2.92 -9.85 -22.23
N VAL A 171 1.98 -10.75 -21.93
CA VAL A 171 2.16 -12.19 -22.08
C VAL A 171 1.17 -12.74 -23.10
N TYR A 172 1.69 -13.42 -24.11
CA TYR A 172 0.93 -14.01 -25.21
C TYR A 172 1.15 -15.53 -25.25
N PRO A 173 0.26 -16.31 -24.62
CA PRO A 173 0.35 -17.76 -24.71
C PRO A 173 0.20 -18.25 -26.16
N GLU A 174 0.93 -19.29 -26.54
CA GLU A 174 0.85 -19.85 -27.90
C GLU A 174 -0.51 -20.50 -28.18
N ALA A 175 -1.11 -21.08 -27.14
CA ALA A 175 -2.46 -21.59 -27.19
C ALA A 175 -3.47 -20.49 -26.86
N ALA A 176 -4.62 -20.51 -27.54
CA ALA A 176 -5.68 -19.55 -27.29
C ALA A 176 -6.17 -19.63 -25.83
N VAL A 177 -6.20 -18.48 -25.15
CA VAL A 177 -6.76 -18.36 -23.81
C VAL A 177 -8.27 -18.51 -23.91
N THR A 178 -8.80 -19.56 -23.29
CA THR A 178 -10.25 -19.76 -23.19
C THR A 178 -10.75 -19.10 -21.92
N HIS A 179 -11.75 -18.25 -22.04
CA HIS A 179 -12.40 -17.60 -20.90
C HIS A 179 -13.33 -18.61 -20.22
N SER A 180 -12.76 -19.41 -19.32
CA SER A 180 -13.45 -20.50 -18.61
C SER A 180 -14.22 -20.03 -17.38
N ILE A 181 -13.98 -18.81 -16.90
CA ILE A 181 -14.73 -18.19 -15.80
C ILE A 181 -15.80 -17.27 -16.41
N PRO A 182 -17.08 -17.48 -16.10
CA PRO A 182 -18.13 -16.52 -16.42
C PRO A 182 -17.78 -15.14 -15.86
N ARG A 183 -17.93 -14.10 -16.70
CA ARG A 183 -17.67 -12.72 -16.29
C ARG A 183 -18.35 -12.33 -14.97
N PRO A 184 -19.63 -12.70 -14.68
CA PRO A 184 -20.29 -12.39 -13.41
C PRO A 184 -19.57 -12.92 -12.17
N ASP A 185 -18.87 -14.05 -12.28
CA ASP A 185 -18.13 -14.66 -11.15
C ASP A 185 -16.84 -13.90 -10.85
N LEU A 186 -16.34 -13.10 -11.81
CA LEU A 186 -15.16 -12.24 -11.64
C LEU A 186 -15.51 -10.86 -11.09
N VAL A 187 -16.73 -10.36 -11.33
CA VAL A 187 -17.13 -8.98 -10.98
C VAL A 187 -16.88 -8.66 -9.51
N PRO A 188 -17.33 -9.46 -8.52
CA PRO A 188 -17.07 -9.18 -7.11
C PRO A 188 -15.59 -9.11 -6.79
N ARG A 189 -14.80 -9.97 -7.43
CA ARG A 189 -13.36 -10.05 -7.19
C ARG A 189 -12.59 -8.88 -7.80
N VAL A 190 -12.95 -8.45 -9.01
CA VAL A 190 -12.34 -7.26 -9.63
C VAL A 190 -12.70 -6.01 -8.83
N VAL A 191 -13.96 -5.87 -8.40
CA VAL A 191 -14.35 -4.75 -7.53
C VAL A 191 -13.56 -4.77 -6.22
N ASN A 192 -13.43 -5.93 -5.59
CA ASN A 192 -12.63 -6.12 -4.37
C ASN A 192 -11.15 -5.78 -4.58
N ASP A 193 -10.54 -6.27 -5.67
CA ASP A 193 -9.13 -6.03 -5.98
C ASP A 193 -8.85 -4.56 -6.32
N LEU A 194 -9.81 -3.83 -6.91
CA LEU A 194 -9.71 -2.38 -7.10
C LEU A 194 -9.87 -1.62 -5.78
N ALA A 195 -10.78 -2.07 -4.91
CA ALA A 195 -11.13 -1.41 -3.66
C ALA A 195 -10.08 -1.51 -2.58
N TYR A 196 -9.40 -2.65 -2.53
CA TYR A 196 -8.49 -3.04 -1.45
C TYR A 196 -7.08 -3.23 -1.99
N ALA A 197 -6.69 -2.40 -2.94
CA ALA A 197 -5.31 -2.29 -3.37
C ALA A 197 -4.55 -1.39 -2.37
N TYR A 198 -3.47 -1.91 -1.79
CA TYR A 198 -2.71 -1.22 -0.74
C TYR A 198 -1.34 -0.78 -1.25
N GLY A 199 -0.79 0.24 -0.60
CA GLY A 199 0.55 0.75 -0.83
C GLY A 199 0.82 1.23 -2.25
N PRO A 200 1.90 0.80 -2.94
CA PRO A 200 2.17 1.21 -4.32
C PRO A 200 1.06 0.78 -5.29
N ASN A 201 0.20 -0.14 -4.87
CA ASN A 201 -0.93 -0.59 -5.65
C ASN A 201 -2.22 0.22 -5.45
N SER A 202 -2.27 1.08 -4.42
CA SER A 202 -3.45 1.89 -4.11
C SER A 202 -3.77 2.85 -5.24
N LEU A 203 -5.04 2.87 -5.68
CA LEU A 203 -5.55 3.84 -6.65
C LEU A 203 -5.97 5.15 -5.98
N GLY A 204 -5.94 5.20 -4.65
CA GLY A 204 -6.39 6.31 -3.84
C GLY A 204 -7.71 6.93 -4.28
N ALA A 205 -7.73 8.24 -4.52
CA ALA A 205 -8.89 8.96 -5.04
C ALA A 205 -9.48 8.39 -6.36
N ALA A 206 -8.69 7.65 -7.15
CA ALA A 206 -9.16 7.01 -8.40
C ALA A 206 -9.87 5.67 -8.19
N THR A 207 -9.86 5.11 -6.97
CA THR A 207 -10.49 3.81 -6.63
C THR A 207 -11.96 3.75 -7.02
N GLN A 208 -12.76 4.70 -6.52
CA GLN A 208 -14.20 4.74 -6.77
C GLN A 208 -14.50 4.99 -8.26
N PRO A 209 -13.90 5.98 -8.93
CA PRO A 209 -14.05 6.15 -10.37
C PRO A 209 -13.66 4.89 -11.18
N ALA A 210 -12.66 4.13 -10.75
CA ALA A 210 -12.22 2.91 -11.46
C ALA A 210 -13.25 1.78 -11.34
N ILE A 211 -13.85 1.61 -10.16
CA ILE A 211 -14.92 0.64 -9.92
C ILE A 211 -16.16 1.03 -10.72
N GLU A 212 -16.54 2.31 -10.70
CA GLU A 212 -17.67 2.81 -11.48
C GLU A 212 -17.46 2.62 -12.98
N ALA A 213 -16.27 2.93 -13.49
CA ALA A 213 -15.89 2.71 -14.88
C ALA A 213 -15.98 1.23 -15.25
N TYR A 214 -15.48 0.33 -14.41
CA TYR A 214 -15.55 -1.11 -14.62
C TYR A 214 -17.00 -1.62 -14.64
N LEU A 215 -17.81 -1.26 -13.64
CA LEU A 215 -19.22 -1.65 -13.57
C LEU A 215 -20.05 -1.09 -14.72
N ALA A 216 -19.69 0.08 -15.25
CA ALA A 216 -20.33 0.65 -16.43
C ALA A 216 -20.13 -0.21 -17.69
N THR A 217 -19.07 -1.02 -17.76
CA THR A 217 -18.84 -1.98 -18.85
C THR A 217 -19.72 -3.24 -18.77
N LEU A 218 -20.47 -3.41 -17.67
CA LEU A 218 -21.33 -4.56 -17.43
C LEU A 218 -22.79 -4.27 -17.79
N PRO A 219 -23.53 -5.26 -18.31
CA PRO A 219 -24.98 -5.22 -18.40
C PRO A 219 -25.62 -4.93 -17.03
N PRO A 220 -26.77 -4.24 -16.96
CA PRO A 220 -27.41 -3.87 -15.69
C PRO A 220 -27.63 -5.03 -14.71
N GLN A 221 -27.92 -6.22 -15.22
CA GLN A 221 -28.17 -7.43 -14.42
C GLN A 221 -26.89 -8.07 -13.82
N GLU A 222 -25.71 -7.71 -14.31
CA GLU A 222 -24.41 -8.21 -13.82
C GLU A 222 -23.73 -7.21 -12.88
N ARG A 223 -24.31 -6.01 -12.71
CA ARG A 223 -23.78 -4.98 -11.82
C ARG A 223 -24.07 -5.38 -10.38
N ILE A 224 -23.03 -5.44 -9.58
CA ILE A 224 -23.16 -5.52 -8.13
C ILE A 224 -23.28 -4.11 -7.55
N PRO A 225 -23.95 -3.93 -6.41
CA PRO A 225 -23.86 -2.69 -5.66
C PRO A 225 -22.39 -2.41 -5.37
N VAL A 226 -21.93 -1.17 -5.57
CA VAL A 226 -20.64 -0.76 -5.03
C VAL A 226 -20.77 -0.83 -3.50
N PRO A 227 -19.98 -1.65 -2.80
CA PRO A 227 -20.04 -1.67 -1.35
C PRO A 227 -19.88 -0.25 -0.81
N ALA A 228 -20.79 0.18 0.07
CA ALA A 228 -20.83 1.55 0.59
C ALA A 228 -19.63 1.88 1.51
N ASP A 229 -18.85 0.85 1.84
CA ASP A 229 -17.58 0.83 2.54
C ASP A 229 -16.36 0.92 1.60
N ILE A 230 -16.52 0.79 0.27
CA ILE A 230 -15.49 1.21 -0.68
C ILE A 230 -15.57 2.73 -0.78
N ARG A 231 -15.03 3.38 0.23
CA ARG A 231 -14.97 4.82 0.29
C ARG A 231 -13.66 5.19 -0.38
N SER A 232 -13.75 5.79 -1.58
CA SER A 232 -12.72 6.70 -2.10
C SER A 232 -12.08 7.42 -0.93
N GLU A 233 -10.75 7.32 -0.77
CA GLU A 233 -9.98 7.84 0.37
C GLU A 233 -10.70 9.02 1.03
N ARG A 234 -11.49 8.74 2.07
CA ARG A 234 -11.98 9.83 2.89
C ARG A 234 -10.79 10.19 3.73
N ARG A 235 -10.08 11.24 3.35
CA ARG A 235 -9.04 11.81 4.18
C ARG A 235 -9.68 12.80 5.14
N PRO A 236 -9.29 12.82 6.43
CA PRO A 236 -9.66 13.93 7.30
C PRO A 236 -9.25 15.26 6.65
N ALA A 237 -10.13 16.26 6.72
CA ALA A 237 -9.87 17.56 6.09
C ALA A 237 -8.61 18.25 6.66
N HIS A 238 -8.32 17.96 7.93
CA HIS A 238 -7.15 18.46 8.64
C HIS A 238 -6.50 17.31 9.40
N ILE A 239 -5.18 17.18 9.20
CA ILE A 239 -4.33 16.23 9.91
C ILE A 239 -3.14 17.03 10.45
N ASP A 240 -2.92 16.92 11.76
CA ASP A 240 -1.73 17.43 12.42
C ASP A 240 -0.73 16.29 12.59
N TYR A 241 0.31 16.30 11.77
CA TYR A 241 1.37 15.30 11.79
C TYR A 241 2.44 15.64 12.83
N PHE A 242 2.90 14.61 13.53
CA PHE A 242 3.85 14.68 14.63
C PHE A 242 3.40 15.64 15.77
N PRO A 243 2.18 15.47 16.30
CA PRO A 243 1.66 16.33 17.35
C PRO A 243 2.53 16.25 18.62
N ASP A 244 2.36 17.21 19.52
CA ASP A 244 3.00 17.13 20.84
C ASP A 244 2.29 16.07 21.69
N ALA A 245 3.06 15.23 22.39
CA ALA A 245 2.51 14.19 23.27
C ALA A 245 1.57 14.77 24.35
N ALA A 246 1.81 16.00 24.81
CA ALA A 246 0.94 16.69 25.76
C ALA A 246 -0.46 17.04 25.19
N THR A 247 -0.63 16.97 23.88
CA THR A 247 -1.92 17.19 23.18
C THR A 247 -2.60 15.89 22.77
N VAL A 248 -1.98 14.75 23.07
CA VAL A 248 -2.43 13.41 22.70
C VAL A 248 -2.77 12.59 23.94
N PHE A 249 -1.97 12.68 25.00
CA PHE A 249 -2.15 11.87 26.20
C PHE A 249 -2.65 12.69 27.38
N THR A 250 -3.45 12.05 28.22
CA THR A 250 -3.92 12.67 29.47
C THR A 250 -2.76 13.03 30.40
N THR A 251 -2.87 14.18 31.07
CA THR A 251 -1.88 14.62 32.07
C THR A 251 -1.80 13.71 33.30
N ALA A 252 -2.80 12.84 33.51
CA ALA A 252 -2.80 11.83 34.57
C ALA A 252 -1.82 10.66 34.30
N GLN A 253 -1.38 10.46 33.05
CA GLN A 253 -0.45 9.40 32.64
C GLN A 253 0.74 9.99 31.88
N PRO A 254 1.55 10.86 32.51
CA PRO A 254 2.63 11.59 31.82
C PRO A 254 3.71 10.66 31.25
N TRP A 255 3.85 9.46 31.81
CA TRP A 255 4.79 8.44 31.37
C TRP A 255 4.46 7.86 29.98
N LEU A 256 3.26 8.08 29.42
CA LEU A 256 2.92 7.60 28.08
C LEU A 256 3.83 8.18 26.99
N ALA A 257 4.33 9.40 27.18
CA ALA A 257 5.27 10.03 26.26
C ALA A 257 6.63 9.30 26.18
N ASP A 258 6.95 8.47 27.18
CA ASP A 258 8.18 7.67 27.19
C ASP A 258 8.03 6.36 26.42
N HIS A 259 6.80 5.91 26.15
CA HIS A 259 6.50 4.60 25.53
C HIS A 259 5.83 4.70 24.16
N PHE A 260 5.24 5.85 23.82
CA PHE A 260 4.58 6.07 22.53
C PHE A 260 5.13 7.29 21.80
N LEU A 261 5.19 7.18 20.48
CA LEU A 261 5.50 8.24 19.55
C LEU A 261 4.20 8.71 18.86
N PRO A 262 3.74 9.95 19.09
CA PRO A 262 2.57 10.48 18.40
C PRO A 262 2.83 10.70 16.91
N LEU A 263 1.99 10.13 16.05
CA LEU A 263 2.19 10.17 14.59
C LEU A 263 1.29 11.21 13.92
N ALA A 264 -0.01 11.15 14.21
CA ALA A 264 -1.00 12.03 13.61
C ALA A 264 -2.18 12.27 14.54
N THR A 265 -2.75 13.48 14.49
CA THR A 265 -4.04 13.83 15.08
C THR A 265 -4.97 14.30 13.99
N PHE A 266 -6.23 13.86 14.00
CA PHE A 266 -7.19 14.23 12.97
C PHE A 266 -8.65 14.20 13.45
N ASP A 267 -9.49 15.02 12.80
CA ASP A 267 -10.92 15.17 13.13
C ASP A 267 -11.78 14.10 12.44
N LEU A 268 -12.54 13.34 13.22
CA LEU A 268 -13.43 12.30 12.67
C LEU A 268 -14.66 12.85 11.96
N ALA A 269 -15.19 14.02 12.35
CA ALA A 269 -16.38 14.58 11.72
C ALA A 269 -16.18 14.84 10.22
N SER A 270 -14.96 15.20 9.82
CA SER A 270 -14.59 15.40 8.42
C SER A 270 -14.46 14.09 7.64
N LEU A 271 -14.19 12.99 8.34
CA LEU A 271 -14.02 11.65 7.80
C LEU A 271 -15.36 10.94 7.64
N ASP A 272 -16.14 10.87 8.73
CA ASP A 272 -17.53 10.42 8.72
C ASP A 272 -18.26 11.06 9.90
N PRO A 273 -19.25 11.93 9.67
CA PRO A 273 -20.03 12.54 10.75
C PRO A 273 -20.67 11.52 11.72
N ALA A 274 -20.91 10.28 11.29
CA ALA A 274 -21.43 9.22 12.16
C ALA A 274 -20.45 8.77 13.25
N LEU A 275 -19.16 9.05 13.10
CA LEU A 275 -18.13 8.75 14.09
C LEU A 275 -18.03 9.81 15.20
N GLY A 276 -18.77 10.91 15.05
CA GLY A 276 -18.82 12.00 16.02
C GLY A 276 -17.79 13.09 15.76
N ASP A 277 -17.99 14.22 16.44
CA ASP A 277 -17.12 15.39 16.39
C ASP A 277 -16.02 15.28 17.46
N VAL A 278 -15.07 14.39 17.19
CA VAL A 278 -13.93 14.11 18.07
C VAL A 278 -12.63 14.06 17.28
N ARG A 279 -11.52 14.26 18.00
CA ARG A 279 -10.17 14.04 17.51
C ARG A 279 -9.71 12.65 17.91
N LEU A 280 -9.09 11.94 16.98
CA LEU A 280 -8.33 10.73 17.27
C LEU A 280 -6.85 10.93 17.00
N HIS A 281 -6.07 10.06 17.62
CA HIS A 281 -4.62 10.04 17.53
C HIS A 281 -4.14 8.68 17.06
N LEU A 282 -3.24 8.71 16.08
CA LEU A 282 -2.44 7.56 15.69
C LEU A 282 -1.11 7.63 16.44
N VAL A 283 -0.76 6.55 17.14
CA VAL A 283 0.44 6.48 17.98
C VAL A 283 1.22 5.21 17.68
N LYS A 284 2.54 5.32 17.63
CA LYS A 284 3.44 4.17 17.45
C LYS A 284 4.03 3.80 18.80
N PRO A 285 3.84 2.56 19.30
CA PRO A 285 4.58 2.11 20.47
C PRO A 285 6.09 2.01 20.13
N LEU A 286 6.94 2.29 21.12
CA LEU A 286 8.39 2.04 20.99
C LEU A 286 8.73 0.55 21.12
N GLU A 287 7.86 -0.21 21.77
CA GLU A 287 7.94 -1.65 21.91
C GLU A 287 7.06 -2.34 20.84
N PRO A 288 7.36 -3.59 20.46
CA PRO A 288 8.41 -4.46 21.00
C PRO A 288 9.76 -4.26 20.30
N TYR A 289 10.85 -4.69 20.95
CA TYR A 289 12.13 -4.96 20.27
C TYR A 289 12.09 -6.31 19.53
N GLU A 290 11.50 -7.33 20.15
CA GLU A 290 11.31 -8.67 19.59
C GLU A 290 9.88 -9.18 19.90
N GLY A 291 9.26 -9.88 18.95
CA GLY A 291 7.95 -10.49 19.13
C GLY A 291 6.79 -9.50 19.03
N TYR A 292 5.79 -9.63 19.91
CA TYR A 292 4.64 -8.74 19.97
C TYR A 292 4.68 -7.88 21.24
N ILE A 293 4.19 -6.64 21.12
CA ILE A 293 4.00 -5.79 22.29
C ILE A 293 3.11 -6.49 23.33
N GLY A 294 3.49 -6.41 24.60
CA GLY A 294 2.74 -7.06 25.67
C GLY A 294 2.89 -8.59 25.76
N MET A 295 3.68 -9.24 24.89
CA MET A 295 3.92 -10.70 24.95
C MET A 295 4.59 -11.11 26.26
N GLU A 296 5.61 -10.36 26.69
CA GLU A 296 6.42 -10.67 27.89
C GLU A 296 5.80 -10.15 29.20
N THR A 297 4.69 -9.42 29.14
CA THR A 297 4.09 -8.71 30.28
C THR A 297 2.66 -9.16 30.59
N THR A 298 2.36 -10.45 30.37
CA THR A 298 1.02 -11.04 30.60
C THR A 298 0.41 -10.76 31.97
N ALA A 299 1.24 -10.62 33.02
CA ALA A 299 0.79 -10.28 34.37
C ALA A 299 0.20 -8.87 34.50
N ALA A 300 0.50 -7.97 33.57
CA ALA A 300 0.01 -6.60 33.51
C ALA A 300 -1.14 -6.39 32.51
N HIS A 301 -1.61 -7.47 31.86
CA HIS A 301 -2.77 -7.42 30.98
C HIS A 301 -4.04 -7.03 31.76
N THR A 302 -4.96 -6.38 31.07
CA THR A 302 -6.27 -5.98 31.60
C THR A 302 -7.37 -6.57 30.73
N ASP A 303 -8.63 -6.31 31.09
CA ASP A 303 -9.75 -6.67 30.20
C ASP A 303 -9.65 -5.95 28.83
N TYR A 304 -8.87 -4.87 28.72
CA TYR A 304 -8.80 -4.02 27.54
C TYR A 304 -7.46 -4.08 26.80
N CYS A 305 -6.38 -4.53 27.43
CA CYS A 305 -5.05 -4.60 26.83
C CYS A 305 -4.45 -5.99 27.03
N GLY A 306 -3.81 -6.52 25.99
CA GLY A 306 -3.22 -7.86 25.97
C GLY A 306 -2.09 -7.93 24.95
N THR A 307 -1.55 -9.13 24.71
CA THR A 307 -0.51 -9.31 23.69
C THR A 307 -1.01 -8.81 22.34
N ASN A 308 -0.25 -7.91 21.72
CA ASN A 308 -0.57 -7.27 20.44
C ASN A 308 -1.79 -6.31 20.45
N TRP A 309 -2.38 -6.01 21.61
CA TRP A 309 -3.61 -5.22 21.71
C TRP A 309 -3.51 -4.10 22.75
N ILE A 310 -3.73 -2.85 22.30
CA ILE A 310 -3.60 -1.64 23.13
C ILE A 310 -4.89 -0.83 23.03
N ALA A 311 -5.50 -0.51 24.17
CA ALA A 311 -6.72 0.28 24.20
C ALA A 311 -6.57 1.59 24.99
N PHE A 312 -7.19 2.64 24.47
CA PHE A 312 -7.32 3.94 25.10
C PHE A 312 -8.79 4.31 25.22
N HIS A 313 -9.15 4.97 26.31
CA HIS A 313 -10.38 5.75 26.39
C HIS A 313 -10.09 7.17 25.92
N LEU A 314 -10.94 7.69 25.04
CA LEU A 314 -10.88 9.06 24.56
C LEU A 314 -11.65 9.96 25.54
N GLU A 315 -10.91 10.76 26.31
CA GLU A 315 -11.46 11.70 27.28
C GLU A 315 -12.24 12.84 26.61
N ASP A 316 -12.99 13.61 27.40
CA ASP A 316 -13.84 14.71 26.90
C ASP A 316 -13.02 15.84 26.24
N ASP A 317 -11.78 16.04 26.67
CA ASP A 317 -10.84 17.01 26.10
C ASP A 317 -10.15 16.52 24.82
N GLY A 318 -10.44 15.27 24.42
CA GLY A 318 -9.88 14.62 23.25
C GLY A 318 -8.58 13.87 23.51
N ASN A 319 -8.05 13.86 24.73
CA ASN A 319 -6.82 13.14 25.04
C ASN A 319 -7.08 11.65 25.28
N TYR A 320 -6.10 10.81 24.97
CA TYR A 320 -6.09 9.39 25.28
C TYR A 320 -5.68 9.14 26.73
N ARG A 321 -6.50 8.35 27.43
CA ARG A 321 -6.15 7.66 28.67
C ARG A 321 -5.99 6.18 28.39
N PHE A 322 -4.79 5.65 28.63
CA PHE A 322 -4.49 4.25 28.42
C PHE A 322 -5.23 3.37 29.43
N LEU A 323 -5.80 2.25 28.94
CA LEU A 323 -6.63 1.33 29.72
C LEU A 323 -5.84 0.18 30.38
N ALA A 324 -4.53 0.35 30.48
CA ALA A 324 -3.67 -0.41 31.37
C ALA A 324 -2.71 0.55 32.09
N ASP A 325 -1.79 -0.01 32.88
CA ASP A 325 -0.77 0.75 33.60
C ASP A 325 0.62 0.63 32.95
N LYS A 326 1.61 1.30 33.53
CA LYS A 326 2.97 1.36 32.98
C LYS A 326 3.63 -0.02 32.88
N ASN A 327 3.24 -1.00 33.69
CA ASN A 327 3.82 -2.34 33.70
C ASN A 327 3.38 -3.20 32.50
N TYR A 328 2.44 -2.72 31.69
CA TYR A 328 2.14 -3.33 30.39
C TYR A 328 3.37 -3.30 29.47
N PHE A 329 4.19 -2.26 29.60
CA PHE A 329 5.42 -2.08 28.85
C PHE A 329 6.57 -2.81 29.54
N LEU A 330 7.43 -3.44 28.75
CA LEU A 330 8.69 -4.00 29.20
C LEU A 330 9.59 -2.86 29.74
N GLY A 331 9.54 -1.69 29.09
CA GLY A 331 10.23 -0.48 29.54
C GLY A 331 11.75 -0.63 29.56
N ASP A 332 12.38 -0.03 30.57
CA ASP A 332 13.81 -0.20 30.84
C ASP A 332 14.01 -1.52 31.58
N ASN A 333 14.26 -2.58 30.80
CA ASN A 333 14.45 -3.95 31.28
C ASN A 333 15.93 -4.28 31.53
N ASP A 334 16.79 -3.27 31.65
CA ASP A 334 18.25 -3.38 31.73
C ASP A 334 18.89 -4.13 30.53
N ASP A 335 18.16 -4.31 29.41
CA ASP A 335 18.68 -4.91 28.19
C ASP A 335 19.35 -3.84 27.31
N PRO A 336 20.68 -3.90 27.11
CA PRO A 336 21.38 -2.92 26.29
C PRO A 336 20.95 -2.92 24.82
N GLU A 337 20.50 -4.05 24.27
CA GLU A 337 20.07 -4.16 22.87
C GLU A 337 18.71 -3.48 22.68
N ALA A 338 17.75 -3.76 23.57
CA ALA A 338 16.46 -3.07 23.57
C ALA A 338 16.62 -1.55 23.81
N ALA A 339 17.49 -1.14 24.74
CA ALA A 339 17.77 0.27 24.99
C ALA A 339 18.38 1.00 23.78
N ALA A 340 19.30 0.34 23.06
CA ALA A 340 19.87 0.86 21.83
C ALA A 340 18.80 0.99 20.73
N TYR A 341 17.97 -0.03 20.55
CA TYR A 341 16.86 -0.02 19.60
C TYR A 341 15.85 1.11 19.88
N PHE A 342 15.41 1.28 21.13
CA PHE A 342 14.48 2.37 21.48
C PHE A 342 15.11 3.77 21.33
N THR A 343 16.43 3.87 21.43
CA THR A 343 17.15 5.12 21.14
C THR A 343 17.13 5.40 19.63
N GLU A 344 17.46 4.41 18.81
CA GLU A 344 17.41 4.50 17.35
C GLU A 344 16.02 4.87 16.83
N MET A 345 14.96 4.23 17.35
CA MET A 345 13.58 4.56 16.99
C MET A 345 13.24 6.03 17.28
N ARG A 346 13.64 6.54 18.45
CA ARG A 346 13.39 7.95 18.84
C ARG A 346 14.16 8.92 17.96
N ASP A 347 15.42 8.64 17.68
CA ASP A 347 16.27 9.50 16.84
C ASP A 347 15.77 9.53 15.39
N SER A 348 15.42 8.38 14.83
CA SER A 348 14.85 8.27 13.48
C SER A 348 13.50 8.99 13.37
N TYR A 349 12.59 8.78 14.33
CA TYR A 349 11.33 9.52 14.41
C TYR A 349 11.55 11.04 14.51
N ALA A 350 12.51 11.49 15.32
CA ALA A 350 12.84 12.91 15.44
C ALA A 350 13.37 13.50 14.13
N ALA A 351 14.20 12.74 13.40
CA ALA A 351 14.69 13.11 12.07
C ALA A 351 13.55 13.22 11.05
N ARG A 352 12.62 12.24 11.01
CA ARG A 352 11.43 12.28 10.14
C ARG A 352 10.54 13.47 10.47
N LYS A 353 10.29 13.73 11.77
CA LYS A 353 9.54 14.91 12.24
C LYS A 353 10.19 16.22 11.79
N GLN A 354 11.52 16.32 11.88
CA GLN A 354 12.25 17.50 11.40
C GLN A 354 12.18 17.65 9.88
N HIS A 355 12.31 16.54 9.13
CA HIS A 355 12.16 16.54 7.69
C HIS A 355 10.78 17.06 7.28
N TYR A 356 9.71 16.49 7.82
CA TYR A 356 8.35 16.93 7.55
C TYR A 356 8.14 18.41 7.87
N ARG A 357 8.67 18.92 8.99
CA ARG A 357 8.59 20.34 9.33
C ARG A 357 9.29 21.25 8.32
N ALA A 358 10.36 20.77 7.69
CA ALA A 358 11.12 21.53 6.70
C ALA A 358 10.51 21.46 5.29
N SER A 359 9.97 20.30 4.90
CA SER A 359 9.55 20.02 3.52
C SER A 359 8.02 19.94 3.32
N GLY A 360 7.26 19.65 4.38
CA GLY A 360 5.84 19.27 4.31
C GLY A 360 5.61 17.86 3.77
N PHE A 361 6.67 17.06 3.58
CA PHE A 361 6.62 15.73 2.97
C PHE A 361 6.80 14.64 4.02
N LEU A 362 5.92 13.63 3.99
CA LEU A 362 5.87 12.53 4.97
C LEU A 362 6.75 11.32 4.58
N GLY A 363 7.26 11.26 3.35
CA GLY A 363 8.14 10.17 2.90
C GLY A 363 9.64 10.40 3.21
N ASP A 364 10.48 9.57 2.60
CA ASP A 364 11.94 9.64 2.66
C ASP A 364 12.56 10.01 1.32
N VAL A 365 13.89 10.08 1.29
CA VAL A 365 14.69 9.96 0.08
C VAL A 365 15.55 8.71 0.18
N ASP A 366 15.60 7.91 -0.88
CA ASP A 366 16.50 6.76 -0.95
C ASP A 366 17.97 7.20 -1.11
N ASP A 367 18.89 6.23 -1.10
CA ASP A 367 20.33 6.46 -1.29
C ASP A 367 20.70 7.15 -2.62
N THR A 368 19.77 7.15 -3.59
CA THR A 368 19.93 7.83 -4.86
C THR A 368 19.43 9.27 -4.82
N GLY A 369 18.82 9.70 -3.71
CA GLY A 369 18.23 11.02 -3.53
C GLY A 369 16.81 11.13 -4.11
N LEU A 370 16.19 10.02 -4.49
CA LEU A 370 14.82 9.99 -4.99
C LEU A 370 13.83 9.83 -3.84
N PRO A 371 12.65 10.46 -3.91
CA PRO A 371 11.62 10.24 -2.91
C PRO A 371 11.27 8.76 -2.79
N CYS A 372 11.49 8.19 -1.61
CA CYS A 372 10.87 6.93 -1.20
C CYS A 372 9.57 7.33 -0.51
N PHE A 373 8.44 7.06 -1.15
CA PHE A 373 7.15 7.40 -0.57
C PHE A 373 6.86 6.44 0.59
N GLY A 374 7.11 6.90 1.82
CA GLY A 374 6.42 6.34 2.97
C GLY A 374 4.92 6.55 2.79
N GLU A 375 4.12 5.58 3.17
CA GLU A 375 2.69 5.61 2.91
C GLU A 375 2.01 6.56 3.90
N GLU A 376 1.28 7.57 3.39
CA GLU A 376 0.37 8.32 4.25
C GLU A 376 -0.63 7.33 4.88
N PRO A 377 -1.11 7.56 6.11
CA PRO A 377 -2.11 6.68 6.69
C PRO A 377 -3.32 6.55 5.77
N GLU A 378 -3.71 5.31 5.52
CA GLU A 378 -4.99 5.03 4.89
C GLU A 378 -6.09 5.31 5.91
N TYR A 379 -7.17 5.97 5.49
CA TYR A 379 -8.27 6.35 6.37
C TYR A 379 -9.57 5.63 5.98
N LEU A 380 -10.25 5.08 6.98
CA LEU A 380 -11.32 4.10 6.84
C LEU A 380 -10.96 2.91 5.93
N PRO A 381 -9.76 2.31 6.08
CA PRO A 381 -9.38 1.19 5.25
C PRO A 381 -10.23 -0.04 5.60
N TYR A 382 -10.29 -0.98 4.66
CA TYR A 382 -10.91 -2.28 4.92
C TYR A 382 -10.08 -3.06 5.92
N LEU A 383 -10.77 -3.54 6.96
CA LEU A 383 -10.17 -4.35 8.00
C LEU A 383 -10.14 -5.81 7.56
N GLY A 384 -9.17 -6.16 6.71
CA GLY A 384 -8.92 -7.54 6.32
C GLY A 384 -8.29 -8.38 7.44
N GLY A 385 -8.38 -9.70 7.32
CA GLY A 385 -7.60 -10.61 8.16
C GLY A 385 -6.10 -10.49 7.87
N GLY A 386 -5.29 -11.03 8.77
CA GLY A 386 -3.84 -10.95 8.71
C GLY A 386 -3.22 -11.76 9.84
N ASN A 387 -1.92 -11.65 10.08
CA ASN A 387 -1.35 -12.37 11.22
C ASN A 387 -1.83 -11.76 12.55
N TRP A 388 -2.23 -10.49 12.54
CA TRP A 388 -2.76 -9.77 13.70
C TRP A 388 -4.04 -10.41 14.26
N THR A 389 -4.80 -11.17 13.46
CA THR A 389 -6.00 -11.90 13.92
C THR A 389 -5.67 -13.21 14.63
N SER A 390 -4.39 -13.64 14.63
CA SER A 390 -3.93 -14.86 15.30
C SER A 390 -3.92 -14.71 16.83
N GLU A 391 -3.68 -13.48 17.32
CA GLU A 391 -3.72 -13.17 18.74
C GLU A 391 -5.16 -12.86 19.18
N ALA A 392 -5.61 -13.56 20.22
CA ALA A 392 -6.95 -13.37 20.74
C ALA A 392 -7.12 -11.92 21.27
N PRO A 393 -8.25 -11.25 20.98
CA PRO A 393 -8.48 -9.92 21.51
C PRO A 393 -8.63 -9.97 23.05
N PRO A 394 -8.34 -8.86 23.75
CA PRO A 394 -8.57 -8.75 25.19
C PRO A 394 -10.01 -9.11 25.61
N PRO A 395 -10.23 -9.59 26.85
CA PRO A 395 -11.52 -10.13 27.31
C PRO A 395 -12.74 -9.22 27.12
N ALA A 396 -12.55 -7.89 27.11
CA ALA A 396 -13.62 -6.92 26.88
C ALA A 396 -14.19 -6.97 25.46
N PHE A 397 -13.46 -7.53 24.50
CA PHE A 397 -13.78 -7.46 23.08
C PHE A 397 -14.13 -8.83 22.51
N THR A 398 -15.01 -8.83 21.51
CA THR A 398 -15.28 -10.01 20.68
C THR A 398 -14.80 -9.77 19.26
N MET A 399 -14.10 -10.72 18.68
CA MET A 399 -13.64 -10.67 17.29
C MET A 399 -14.24 -11.84 16.49
N LYS A 400 -14.68 -11.56 15.26
CA LYS A 400 -15.06 -12.56 14.27
C LYS A 400 -14.29 -12.27 12.99
N ASP A 401 -13.45 -13.22 12.60
CA ASP A 401 -12.70 -13.20 11.35
C ASP A 401 -13.35 -14.16 10.34
N SER A 402 -13.36 -13.78 9.07
CA SER A 402 -13.88 -14.58 7.97
C SER A 402 -13.11 -14.24 6.68
N ALA A 403 -12.75 -15.27 5.91
CA ALA A 403 -11.98 -15.08 4.67
C ALA A 403 -12.71 -14.23 3.61
N ASP A 404 -14.04 -14.10 3.73
CA ASP A 404 -14.90 -13.46 2.74
C ASP A 404 -15.44 -12.09 3.21
N SER A 405 -15.01 -11.58 4.37
CA SER A 405 -15.54 -10.33 4.94
C SER A 405 -14.56 -9.59 5.84
N ALA A 406 -14.79 -8.29 6.06
CA ALA A 406 -14.04 -7.52 7.03
C ALA A 406 -14.15 -8.16 8.43
N VAL A 407 -13.06 -8.11 9.20
CA VAL A 407 -13.04 -8.55 10.60
C VAL A 407 -14.03 -7.70 11.41
N ASP A 408 -14.84 -8.36 12.23
CA ASP A 408 -15.88 -7.74 13.06
C ASP A 408 -15.45 -7.77 14.53
N ILE A 409 -15.01 -6.62 15.04
CA ILE A 409 -14.60 -6.44 16.43
C ILE A 409 -15.67 -5.61 17.15
N ARG A 410 -16.01 -6.00 18.38
CA ARG A 410 -17.06 -5.33 19.16
C ARG A 410 -16.71 -5.19 20.64
N TYR A 411 -17.16 -4.10 21.23
CA TYR A 411 -17.22 -3.88 22.68
C TYR A 411 -18.68 -3.66 23.08
N GLN A 412 -19.20 -4.44 24.03
CA GLN A 412 -20.60 -4.35 24.48
C GLN A 412 -21.63 -4.32 23.32
N ASN A 413 -21.42 -5.15 22.30
CA ASN A 413 -22.19 -5.20 21.03
C ASN A 413 -22.09 -3.98 20.10
N HIS A 414 -21.30 -2.96 20.45
CA HIS A 414 -20.97 -1.85 19.56
C HIS A 414 -19.77 -2.21 18.71
N ARG A 415 -19.87 -1.99 17.39
CA ARG A 415 -18.86 -2.36 16.41
C ARG A 415 -17.76 -1.30 16.33
N PHE A 416 -16.51 -1.75 16.33
CA PHE A 416 -15.37 -0.91 15.99
C PHE A 416 -15.32 -0.65 14.48
N THR A 417 -15.00 0.59 14.11
CA THR A 417 -14.67 0.96 12.74
C THR A 417 -13.16 1.07 12.62
N CYS A 418 -12.57 0.49 11.58
CA CYS A 418 -11.17 0.77 11.28
C CYS A 418 -11.05 2.20 10.77
N ILE A 419 -10.26 3.01 11.48
CA ILE A 419 -10.12 4.44 11.22
C ILE A 419 -8.87 4.72 10.41
N ALA A 420 -7.75 4.11 10.77
CA ALA A 420 -6.50 4.34 10.07
C ALA A 420 -5.59 3.09 10.05
N MET A 421 -4.82 2.94 8.99
CA MET A 421 -3.73 1.97 8.87
C MET A 421 -2.48 2.65 8.30
N THR A 422 -1.30 2.32 8.81
CA THR A 422 -0.01 2.79 8.28
C THR A 422 1.09 1.84 8.74
N ALA A 423 2.20 1.74 8.00
CA ALA A 423 3.34 0.97 8.46
C ALA A 423 4.15 1.76 9.48
N GLY A 424 4.72 1.08 10.48
CA GLY A 424 5.55 1.68 11.52
C GLY A 424 6.79 2.35 10.97
N TYR A 425 7.41 1.72 9.95
CA TYR A 425 8.66 2.18 9.34
C TYR A 425 8.49 3.47 8.50
N ASP A 426 7.26 3.82 8.10
CA ASP A 426 6.99 5.10 7.42
C ASP A 426 7.28 6.31 8.33
N TRP A 427 7.21 6.11 9.65
CA TRP A 427 7.36 7.14 10.68
C TRP A 427 8.76 7.20 11.30
N GLY A 428 9.72 6.49 10.72
CA GLY A 428 11.05 6.25 11.27
C GLY A 428 11.23 4.78 11.65
N GLU A 429 12.45 4.41 12.03
CA GLU A 429 12.89 3.02 12.22
C GLU A 429 11.93 2.15 13.07
N GLY A 430 11.84 0.87 12.69
CA GLY A 430 11.09 -0.16 13.43
C GLY A 430 9.56 -0.06 13.36
N GLY A 431 8.88 -0.87 14.16
CA GLY A 431 7.42 -0.96 14.22
C GLY A 431 6.82 -2.07 13.35
N ALA A 432 5.48 -2.12 13.33
CA ALA A 432 4.71 -3.14 12.63
C ALA A 432 4.56 -2.83 11.13
N ASP A 433 4.35 -3.85 10.29
CA ASP A 433 4.05 -3.66 8.87
C ASP A 433 2.67 -3.02 8.65
N ALA A 434 1.73 -3.24 9.57
CA ALA A 434 0.52 -2.43 9.68
C ALA A 434 0.18 -2.12 11.14
N MET A 435 0.16 -0.84 11.49
CA MET A 435 -0.44 -0.34 12.73
C MET A 435 -1.90 0.02 12.43
N ILE A 436 -2.83 -0.68 13.09
CA ILE A 436 -4.25 -0.60 12.81
C ILE A 436 -4.94 0.16 13.95
N LEU A 437 -5.53 1.32 13.66
CA LEU A 437 -6.32 2.11 14.60
C LEU A 437 -7.81 1.89 14.35
N LEU A 438 -8.50 1.43 15.39
CA LEU A 438 -9.93 1.15 15.43
C LEU A 438 -10.62 2.10 16.41
N TYR A 439 -11.87 2.45 16.17
CA TYR A 439 -12.65 3.30 17.08
C TYR A 439 -14.11 2.86 17.24
N GLU A 440 -14.59 2.91 18.47
CA GLU A 440 -15.98 2.67 18.87
C GLU A 440 -16.55 3.94 19.54
N PRO A 441 -17.51 4.64 18.92
CA PRO A 441 -17.93 5.99 19.33
C PRO A 441 -18.83 6.04 20.58
N VAL A 442 -19.55 4.98 20.93
CA VAL A 442 -20.51 4.99 22.05
C VAL A 442 -19.78 5.00 23.39
N ASN A 443 -18.75 4.18 23.53
CA ASN A 443 -17.92 4.09 24.73
C ASN A 443 -16.59 4.83 24.59
N ARG A 444 -16.38 5.50 23.44
CA ARG A 444 -15.21 6.32 23.14
C ARG A 444 -13.89 5.54 23.31
N ILE A 445 -13.85 4.31 22.80
CA ILE A 445 -12.67 3.46 22.88
C ILE A 445 -11.91 3.51 21.56
N ALA A 446 -10.65 3.92 21.63
CA ALA A 446 -9.68 3.73 20.56
C ALA A 446 -8.90 2.44 20.84
N LEU A 447 -8.87 1.52 19.88
CA LEU A 447 -8.21 0.24 19.99
C LEU A 447 -7.15 0.13 18.89
N MET A 448 -5.96 -0.32 19.24
CA MET A 448 -4.86 -0.55 18.31
C MET A 448 -4.39 -2.00 18.35
N THR A 449 -4.07 -2.52 17.17
CA THR A 449 -3.45 -3.83 16.95
C THR A 449 -2.48 -3.74 15.79
N PHE A 450 -1.64 -4.76 15.62
CA PHE A 450 -0.46 -4.68 14.76
C PHE A 450 -0.30 -5.96 13.92
N ASP A 451 -0.07 -5.78 12.62
CA ASP A 451 0.33 -6.86 11.70
C ASP A 451 1.84 -6.78 11.47
N TYR A 452 2.51 -7.91 11.60
CA TYR A 452 3.97 -8.05 11.43
C TYR A 452 4.27 -9.13 10.38
N THR A 453 5.41 -9.09 9.71
CA THR A 453 5.80 -10.11 8.72
C THR A 453 6.67 -11.22 9.31
#